data_AF-A0A937DB26-F1
#
_entry.id   AF-A0A937DB26-F1
#
_cell.length_a   1.000
_cell.length_b   1.000
_cell.length_c   1.000
_cell.angle_alpha   90.00
_cell.angle_beta   90.00
_cell.angle_gamma   90.00
#
_symmetry.space_group_name_H-M   'P 1'
#
loop_
_entity.id
_entity.type
_entity.pdbx_description
1 polymer ?
#
loop_
_entity_poly.entity_id
_entity_poly.type
_entity_poly.pdbx_seq_one_letter_code
_entity_poly.pdbx_strand_id
1 'polypeptide(L)'
;MATAFIATHPLGRWQARCEALSPLAWLGLQAAALWPHWRWAGARLADGSDDPLGLAALAALGLWVAQREPLLRGSPRRAWAFASAAVTIMATLALFFLPPLLGAVLAVLALAAGLRSVMPSGQPWLPVAGLAVLALPVVSSLQFYAGYPLRVVTAEISTWVLQLAGLAAERSGTAMLVEGELVIVDAPCSGVQMVWMAYFCACAVAAFSGLRDRAMLARLPLVGLLVLAGNVLRNSVLVTLEAQQASVSEAVHQGVGLVVLLAVCGAVVAVMRGGRDAQA
;
A
#
# COMPACT_ATOMS: atom_id res chain seq x y z
N MET A 1 -5.28 -16.68 41.30
CA MET A 1 -4.19 -17.63 41.60
C MET A 1 -4.26 -18.77 40.59
N ALA A 2 -3.49 -18.68 39.51
CA ALA A 2 -3.38 -19.77 38.55
C ALA A 2 -2.29 -20.73 39.04
N THR A 3 -2.69 -21.95 39.39
CA THR A 3 -1.80 -23.05 39.72
C THR A 3 -0.93 -23.37 38.51
N ALA A 4 0.34 -22.94 38.56
CA ALA A 4 1.36 -23.31 37.61
C ALA A 4 1.60 -24.83 37.73
N PHE A 5 1.06 -25.59 36.79
CA PHE A 5 1.38 -27.00 36.64
C PHE A 5 2.82 -27.07 36.13
N ILE A 6 3.79 -27.25 37.03
CA ILE A 6 5.19 -27.47 36.64
C ILE A 6 5.25 -28.85 36.00
N ALA A 7 5.15 -28.89 34.68
CA ALA A 7 5.29 -30.11 33.93
C ALA A 7 6.75 -30.58 34.04
N THR A 8 6.98 -31.64 34.82
CA THR A 8 8.30 -32.27 35.03
C THR A 8 8.80 -33.03 33.81
N HIS A 9 7.92 -33.27 32.83
CA HIS A 9 8.25 -33.92 31.57
C HIS A 9 8.99 -32.94 30.62
N PRO A 10 10.07 -33.36 29.92
CA PRO A 10 10.82 -32.50 29.01
C PRO A 10 9.95 -31.79 27.96
N LEU A 11 8.90 -32.46 27.45
CA LEU A 11 7.92 -31.86 26.54
C LEU A 11 7.12 -30.72 27.19
N GLY A 12 6.75 -30.85 28.46
CA GLY A 12 6.00 -29.82 29.18
C GLY A 12 6.82 -28.58 29.50
N ARG A 13 8.14 -28.71 29.68
CA ARG A 13 9.06 -27.56 29.80
C ARG A 13 9.18 -26.77 28.50
N TRP A 14 9.20 -27.46 27.35
CA TRP A 14 9.19 -26.80 26.04
C TRP A 14 7.86 -26.09 25.78
N GLN A 15 6.75 -26.74 26.10
CA GLN A 15 5.43 -26.16 25.97
C GLN A 15 5.28 -24.89 26.83
N ALA A 16 5.70 -24.93 28.09
CA ALA A 16 5.68 -23.77 28.98
C ALA A 16 6.56 -22.60 28.48
N ARG A 17 7.72 -22.89 27.87
CA ARG A 17 8.57 -21.87 27.25
C ARG A 17 7.92 -21.24 26.01
N CYS A 18 7.30 -22.05 25.16
CA CYS A 18 6.57 -21.58 23.99
C CYS A 18 5.33 -20.74 24.36
N GLU A 19 4.65 -21.11 25.44
CA GLU A 19 3.51 -20.36 26.00
C GLU A 19 3.94 -19.06 26.71
N ALA A 20 5.20 -18.98 27.18
CA ALA A 20 5.75 -17.78 27.82
C ALA A 20 6.22 -16.71 26.83
N LEU A 21 6.35 -17.03 25.54
CA LEU A 21 6.76 -16.05 24.52
C LEU A 21 5.66 -15.02 24.29
N SER A 22 6.05 -13.75 24.25
CA SER A 22 5.10 -12.67 23.92
C SER A 22 4.58 -12.81 22.48
N PRO A 23 3.38 -12.28 22.17
CA PRO A 23 2.86 -12.24 20.81
C PRO A 23 3.84 -11.66 19.79
N LEU A 24 4.57 -10.59 20.17
CA LEU A 24 5.57 -9.97 19.32
C LEU A 24 6.80 -10.86 19.11
N ALA A 25 7.22 -11.64 20.12
CA ALA A 25 8.31 -12.58 19.95
C ALA A 25 7.96 -13.67 18.92
N TRP A 26 6.72 -14.18 18.94
CA TRP A 26 6.24 -15.11 17.91
C TRP A 26 6.25 -14.51 16.51
N LEU A 27 5.79 -13.27 16.36
CA LEU A 27 5.85 -12.55 15.08
C LEU A 27 7.29 -12.29 14.63
N GLY A 28 8.18 -11.97 15.56
CA GLY A 28 9.60 -11.80 15.31
C GLY A 28 10.27 -13.07 14.79
N LEU A 29 9.96 -14.22 15.40
CA LEU A 29 10.44 -15.53 14.92
C LEU A 29 9.89 -15.86 13.54
N GLN A 30 8.61 -15.57 13.28
CA GLN A 30 8.01 -15.75 11.96
C GLN A 30 8.68 -14.84 10.91
N ALA A 31 8.92 -13.57 11.25
CA ALA A 31 9.63 -12.64 10.37
C ALA A 31 11.06 -13.13 10.10
N ALA A 32 11.76 -13.66 11.10
CA ALA A 32 13.07 -14.27 10.92
C ALA A 32 13.02 -15.52 10.02
N ALA A 33 11.99 -16.36 10.12
CA ALA A 33 11.82 -17.50 9.22
C ALA A 33 11.60 -17.06 7.75
N LEU A 34 10.96 -15.91 7.54
CA LEU A 34 10.69 -15.32 6.23
C LEU A 34 11.85 -14.44 5.71
N TRP A 35 13.04 -14.48 6.34
CA TRP A 35 14.17 -13.62 6.00
C TRP A 35 14.59 -13.58 4.52
N PRO A 36 14.47 -14.64 3.69
CA PRO A 36 14.91 -14.56 2.30
C PRO A 36 14.13 -13.49 1.52
N HIS A 37 12.85 -13.27 1.87
CA HIS A 37 12.00 -12.25 1.26
C HIS A 37 12.42 -10.83 1.67
N TRP A 38 12.83 -10.64 2.93
CA TRP A 38 13.33 -9.35 3.42
C TRP A 38 14.69 -9.01 2.85
N ARG A 39 15.55 -10.02 2.66
CA ARG A 39 16.83 -9.84 1.98
C ARG A 39 16.63 -9.39 0.54
N TRP A 40 15.69 -10.00 -0.18
CA TRP A 40 15.35 -9.57 -1.54
C TRP A 40 14.80 -8.14 -1.55
N ALA A 41 13.85 -7.81 -0.66
CA ALA A 41 13.28 -6.47 -0.59
C ALA A 41 14.33 -5.40 -0.26
N GLY A 42 15.24 -5.71 0.68
CA GLY A 42 16.35 -4.83 1.04
C GLY A 42 17.35 -4.64 -0.09
N ALA A 43 17.70 -5.71 -0.83
CA ALA A 43 18.57 -5.61 -2.00
C ALA A 43 17.96 -4.71 -3.09
N ARG A 44 16.66 -4.85 -3.35
CA ARG A 44 15.91 -4.06 -4.34
C ARG A 44 15.80 -2.57 -3.98
N LEU A 45 15.82 -2.24 -2.69
CA LEU A 45 15.89 -0.84 -2.24
C LEU A 45 17.32 -0.31 -2.32
N ALA A 46 18.33 -1.15 -2.02
CA ALA A 46 19.73 -0.74 -1.98
C ALA A 46 20.35 -0.56 -3.37
N ASP A 47 19.90 -1.30 -4.38
CA ASP A 47 20.39 -1.20 -5.76
C ASP A 47 19.70 -0.08 -6.58
N GLY A 48 18.75 0.65 -5.97
CA GLY A 48 18.01 1.74 -6.60
C GLY A 48 16.90 1.30 -7.56
N SER A 49 16.57 0.00 -7.60
CA SER A 49 15.52 -0.54 -8.48
C SER A 49 14.10 -0.12 -8.08
N ASP A 50 13.89 0.42 -6.88
CA ASP A 50 12.58 0.86 -6.40
C ASP A 50 12.69 2.08 -5.47
N ASP A 51 11.55 2.74 -5.27
CA ASP A 51 11.45 3.96 -4.46
C ASP A 51 11.33 3.61 -2.95
N PRO A 52 12.03 4.31 -2.04
CA PRO A 52 11.93 4.09 -0.59
C PRO A 52 10.58 4.40 0.06
N LEU A 53 9.53 4.77 -0.70
CA LEU A 53 8.17 5.02 -0.16
C LEU A 53 7.66 3.92 0.79
N GLY A 54 8.00 2.65 0.54
CA GLY A 54 7.63 1.52 1.41
C GLY A 54 8.09 1.68 2.88
N LEU A 55 9.19 2.40 3.13
CA LEU A 55 9.66 2.69 4.48
C LEU A 55 8.67 3.52 5.30
N ALA A 56 7.92 4.42 4.65
CA ALA A 56 6.88 5.20 5.33
C ALA A 56 5.70 4.32 5.77
N ALA A 57 5.30 3.36 4.94
CA ALA A 57 4.27 2.37 5.30
C ALA A 57 4.75 1.43 6.42
N LEU A 58 6.02 1.01 6.39
CA LEU A 58 6.64 0.22 7.46
C LEU A 58 6.68 1.00 8.77
N ALA A 59 7.06 2.27 8.75
CA ALA A 59 7.09 3.13 9.93
C ALA A 59 5.69 3.35 10.52
N ALA A 60 4.68 3.59 9.67
CA ALA A 60 3.30 3.72 10.10
C ALA A 60 2.77 2.42 10.74
N LEU A 61 3.08 1.26 10.13
CA LEU A 61 2.74 -0.05 10.68
C LEU A 61 3.44 -0.30 12.02
N GLY A 62 4.73 -0.02 12.13
CA GLY A 62 5.50 -0.16 13.37
C GLY A 62 4.95 0.70 14.51
N LEU A 63 4.63 1.97 14.21
CA LEU A 63 4.00 2.88 15.16
C LEU A 63 2.62 2.36 15.61
N TRP A 64 1.81 1.87 14.66
CA TRP A 64 0.50 1.31 14.94
C TRP A 64 0.58 0.06 15.84
N VAL A 65 1.56 -0.82 15.59
CA VAL A 65 1.80 -2.02 16.41
C VAL A 65 2.28 -1.64 17.81
N ALA A 66 3.24 -0.72 17.92
CA ALA A 66 3.76 -0.25 19.20
C ALA A 66 2.67 0.33 20.10
N GLN A 67 1.74 1.10 19.54
CA GLN A 67 0.60 1.66 20.29
C GLN A 67 -0.40 0.60 20.79
N ARG A 68 -0.42 -0.58 20.17
CA ARG A 68 -1.40 -1.65 20.47
C ARG A 68 -0.78 -2.87 21.11
N GLU A 69 0.54 -2.88 21.32
CA GLU A 69 1.29 -3.96 21.96
C GLU A 69 0.67 -4.39 23.30
N PRO A 70 0.27 -3.47 24.21
CA PRO A 70 -0.37 -3.86 25.47
C PRO A 70 -1.75 -4.51 25.32
N LEU A 71 -2.39 -4.34 24.16
CA LEU A 71 -3.72 -4.87 23.85
C LEU A 71 -3.64 -6.22 23.12
N LEU A 72 -2.45 -6.69 22.73
CA LEU A 72 -2.30 -7.97 22.04
C LEU A 72 -2.65 -9.12 22.98
N ARG A 73 -3.36 -10.11 22.44
CA ARG A 73 -3.80 -11.29 23.19
C ARG A 73 -2.63 -12.26 23.34
N GLY A 74 -2.43 -12.78 24.55
CA GLY A 74 -1.50 -13.88 24.79
C GLY A 74 -1.92 -15.21 24.16
N SER A 75 -3.22 -15.41 23.90
CA SER A 75 -3.75 -16.60 23.22
C SER A 75 -4.15 -16.28 21.77
N PRO A 76 -3.43 -16.83 20.76
CA PRO A 76 -3.74 -16.57 19.36
C PRO A 76 -5.03 -17.28 18.92
N ARG A 77 -5.77 -16.64 18.03
CA ARG A 77 -6.95 -17.26 17.39
C ARG A 77 -6.49 -18.37 16.44
N ARG A 78 -6.89 -19.60 16.73
CA ARG A 78 -6.51 -20.80 15.98
C ARG A 78 -6.66 -20.67 14.47
N ALA A 79 -7.80 -20.15 13.99
CA ALA A 79 -8.04 -20.00 12.54
C ALA A 79 -7.00 -19.08 11.85
N TRP A 80 -6.68 -17.95 12.47
CA TRP A 80 -5.71 -16.99 11.93
C TRP A 80 -4.27 -17.46 12.12
N ALA A 81 -3.96 -18.16 13.22
CA ALA A 81 -2.67 -18.80 13.41
C ALA A 81 -2.42 -19.88 12.35
N PHE A 82 -3.43 -20.71 12.05
CA PHE A 82 -3.36 -21.70 10.98
C PHE A 82 -3.19 -21.05 9.60
N ALA A 83 -3.98 -20.02 9.29
CA ALA A 83 -3.82 -19.27 8.05
C ALA A 83 -2.41 -18.67 7.94
N SER A 84 -1.90 -18.06 9.02
CA SER A 84 -0.55 -17.50 9.07
C SER A 84 0.53 -18.56 8.82
N ALA A 85 0.42 -19.74 9.44
CA ALA A 85 1.33 -20.85 9.19
C ALA A 85 1.25 -21.38 7.75
N ALA A 86 0.04 -21.59 7.23
CA ALA A 86 -0.17 -22.05 5.85
C ALA A 86 0.42 -21.07 4.83
N VAL A 87 0.18 -19.77 5.00
CA VAL A 87 0.72 -18.74 4.10
C VAL A 87 2.24 -18.61 4.27
N THR A 88 2.80 -18.85 5.47
CA THR A 88 4.26 -18.92 5.67
C THR A 88 4.88 -20.04 4.86
N ILE A 89 4.28 -21.24 4.91
CA ILE A 89 4.73 -22.39 4.11
C ILE A 89 4.64 -22.05 2.61
N MET A 90 3.52 -21.47 2.17
CA MET A 90 3.37 -21.05 0.77
C MET A 90 4.44 -20.00 0.36
N ALA A 91 4.74 -19.03 1.22
CA ALA A 91 5.79 -18.05 0.96
C ALA A 91 7.18 -18.69 0.89
N THR A 92 7.47 -19.71 1.70
CA THR A 92 8.71 -20.47 1.61
C THR A 92 8.78 -21.29 0.32
N LEU A 93 7.70 -21.98 -0.06
CA LEU A 93 7.62 -22.72 -1.32
C LEU A 93 7.73 -21.79 -2.54
N ALA A 94 7.23 -20.56 -2.43
CA ALA A 94 7.30 -19.55 -3.48
C ALA A 94 8.74 -19.21 -3.89
N LEU A 95 9.73 -19.42 -3.02
CA LEU A 95 11.15 -19.22 -3.35
C LEU A 95 11.63 -20.10 -4.51
N PHE A 96 10.95 -21.21 -4.78
CA PHE A 96 11.34 -22.18 -5.82
C PHE A 96 10.57 -21.99 -7.13
N PHE A 97 9.38 -21.39 -7.09
CA PHE A 97 8.45 -21.44 -8.22
C PHE A 97 7.89 -20.08 -8.65
N LEU A 98 7.92 -19.07 -7.79
CA LEU A 98 7.32 -17.77 -8.08
C LEU A 98 8.37 -16.65 -8.19
N PRO A 99 8.08 -15.59 -8.96
CA PRO A 99 8.85 -14.36 -8.89
C PRO A 99 8.98 -13.87 -7.43
N PRO A 100 10.16 -13.36 -7.02
CA PRO A 100 10.43 -12.96 -5.64
C PRO A 100 9.40 -11.99 -5.06
N LEU A 101 8.85 -11.09 -5.89
CA LEU A 101 7.82 -10.14 -5.45
C LEU A 101 6.54 -10.84 -4.97
N LEU A 102 6.08 -11.89 -5.67
CA LEU A 102 4.90 -12.64 -5.24
C LEU A 102 5.18 -13.41 -3.94
N GLY A 103 6.38 -13.96 -3.80
CA GLY A 103 6.84 -14.55 -2.54
C GLY A 103 6.84 -13.55 -1.39
N ALA A 104 7.32 -12.32 -1.61
CA ALA A 104 7.34 -11.26 -0.61
C ALA A 104 5.93 -10.80 -0.21
N VAL A 105 4.99 -10.71 -1.17
CA VAL A 105 3.57 -10.44 -0.88
C VAL A 105 2.99 -11.53 0.02
N LEU A 106 3.23 -12.81 -0.29
CA LEU A 106 2.79 -13.91 0.57
C LEU A 106 3.42 -13.83 1.96
N ALA A 107 4.72 -13.52 2.07
CA ALA A 107 5.42 -13.38 3.34
C ALA A 107 4.81 -12.27 4.21
N VAL A 108 4.51 -11.12 3.63
CA VAL A 108 3.85 -10.00 4.32
C VAL A 108 2.43 -10.36 4.75
N LEU A 109 1.66 -11.03 3.88
CA LEU A 109 0.31 -11.49 4.23
C LEU A 109 0.34 -12.55 5.34
N ALA A 110 1.37 -13.40 5.39
CA ALA A 110 1.58 -14.36 6.47
C ALA A 110 1.79 -13.64 7.81
N LEU A 111 2.64 -12.60 7.84
CA LEU A 111 2.86 -11.76 9.02
C LEU A 111 1.60 -10.98 9.42
N ALA A 112 0.86 -10.44 8.44
CA ALA A 112 -0.41 -9.74 8.71
C ALA A 112 -1.45 -10.69 9.31
N ALA A 113 -1.55 -11.93 8.82
CA ALA A 113 -2.40 -12.98 9.40
C ALA A 113 -1.93 -13.38 10.81
N GLY A 114 -0.61 -13.43 11.03
CA GLY A 114 0.00 -13.69 12.33
C GLY A 114 -0.40 -12.61 13.34
N LEU A 115 -0.22 -11.34 12.97
CA LEU A 115 -0.62 -10.19 13.78
C LEU A 115 -2.13 -10.22 14.04
N ARG A 116 -2.94 -10.52 13.02
CA ARG A 116 -4.39 -10.67 13.17
C ARG A 116 -4.80 -11.74 14.18
N SER A 117 -4.02 -12.82 14.28
CA SER A 117 -4.28 -13.92 15.21
C SER A 117 -4.20 -13.48 16.67
N VAL A 118 -3.33 -12.52 16.98
CA VAL A 118 -3.12 -11.99 18.34
C VAL A 118 -3.87 -10.68 18.59
N MET A 119 -4.40 -10.01 17.57
CA MET A 119 -5.22 -8.80 17.75
C MET A 119 -6.55 -9.06 18.49
N PRO A 120 -7.05 -8.10 19.28
CA PRO A 120 -8.41 -8.10 19.86
C PRO A 120 -9.53 -8.22 18.84
N SER A 121 -10.72 -8.65 19.29
CA SER A 121 -11.90 -8.80 18.42
C SER A 121 -12.49 -7.43 18.10
N GLY A 122 -13.02 -7.27 16.90
CA GLY A 122 -13.61 -6.00 16.45
C GLY A 122 -12.61 -4.98 15.92
N GLN A 123 -11.30 -5.18 16.05
CA GLN A 123 -10.33 -4.28 15.42
C GLN A 123 -10.26 -4.50 13.90
N PRO A 124 -10.22 -3.42 13.11
CA PRO A 124 -10.06 -3.52 11.67
C PRO A 124 -8.68 -4.05 11.33
N TRP A 125 -8.62 -4.97 10.38
CA TRP A 125 -7.37 -5.62 9.97
C TRP A 125 -6.97 -5.28 8.56
N LEU A 126 -7.94 -4.90 7.71
CA LEU A 126 -7.68 -4.56 6.32
C LEU A 126 -6.75 -3.34 6.17
N PRO A 127 -6.90 -2.25 6.95
CA PRO A 127 -5.96 -1.12 6.90
C PRO A 127 -4.52 -1.55 7.25
N VAL A 128 -4.38 -2.45 8.22
CA VAL A 128 -3.08 -2.95 8.72
C VAL A 128 -2.42 -3.85 7.67
N ALA A 129 -3.20 -4.75 7.07
CA ALA A 129 -2.73 -5.57 5.95
C ALA A 129 -2.35 -4.71 4.74
N GLY A 130 -3.14 -3.67 4.45
CA GLY A 130 -2.83 -2.69 3.40
C GLY A 130 -1.50 -1.98 3.63
N LEU A 131 -1.24 -1.47 4.84
CA LEU A 131 0.06 -0.90 5.21
C LEU A 131 1.20 -1.90 5.08
N ALA A 132 0.98 -3.15 5.48
CA ALA A 132 1.97 -4.20 5.37
C ALA A 132 2.34 -4.47 3.89
N VAL A 133 1.36 -4.57 3.00
CA VAL A 133 1.59 -4.76 1.55
C VAL A 133 2.27 -3.53 0.93
N LEU A 134 1.84 -2.32 1.30
CA LEU A 134 2.43 -1.07 0.81
C LEU A 134 3.87 -0.85 1.28
N ALA A 135 4.32 -1.55 2.32
CA ALA A 135 5.69 -1.52 2.80
C ALA A 135 6.68 -2.26 1.87
N LEU A 136 6.18 -3.07 0.94
CA LEU A 136 7.02 -3.74 -0.05
C LEU A 136 7.51 -2.75 -1.12
N PRO A 137 8.73 -2.96 -1.65
CA PRO A 137 9.22 -2.25 -2.83
C PRO A 137 8.47 -2.74 -4.09
N VAL A 138 7.32 -2.12 -4.37
CA VAL A 138 6.41 -2.50 -5.48
C VAL A 138 6.26 -1.42 -6.54
N VAL A 139 6.73 -0.19 -6.28
CA VAL A 139 6.37 0.98 -7.09
C VAL A 139 6.92 0.84 -8.50
N SER A 140 8.18 0.44 -8.67
CA SER A 140 8.76 0.25 -10.00
C SER A 140 8.11 -0.91 -10.78
N SER A 141 7.71 -1.99 -10.09
CA SER A 141 6.94 -3.07 -10.71
C SER A 141 5.54 -2.62 -11.13
N LEU A 142 4.86 -1.82 -10.31
CA LEU A 142 3.57 -1.23 -10.68
C LEU A 142 3.72 -0.25 -11.84
N GLN A 143 4.79 0.53 -11.90
CA GLN A 143 5.10 1.39 -13.05
C GLN A 143 5.27 0.57 -14.33
N PHE A 144 5.96 -0.57 -14.25
CA PHE A 144 6.17 -1.44 -15.39
C PHE A 144 4.87 -2.10 -15.89
N TYR A 145 4.12 -2.75 -14.99
CA TYR A 145 2.94 -3.53 -15.39
C TYR A 145 1.65 -2.70 -15.51
N ALA A 146 1.43 -1.78 -14.59
CA ALA A 146 0.21 -0.96 -14.53
C ALA A 146 0.41 0.46 -15.11
N GLY A 147 1.65 0.93 -15.27
CA GLY A 147 1.90 2.28 -15.76
C GLY A 147 1.46 2.51 -17.21
N TYR A 148 1.59 1.52 -18.10
CA TYR A 148 1.07 1.64 -19.47
C TYR A 148 -0.46 1.78 -19.52
N PRO A 149 -1.27 0.85 -18.97
CA PRO A 149 -2.72 0.98 -19.04
C PRO A 149 -3.22 2.24 -18.33
N LEU A 150 -2.62 2.64 -17.21
CA LEU A 150 -2.98 3.88 -16.53
C LEU A 150 -2.69 5.12 -17.37
N ARG A 151 -1.56 5.15 -18.08
CA ARG A 151 -1.23 6.25 -19.00
C ARG A 151 -2.21 6.33 -20.17
N VAL A 152 -2.60 5.20 -20.75
CA VAL A 152 -3.58 5.16 -21.84
C VAL A 152 -4.93 5.72 -21.36
N VAL A 153 -5.44 5.25 -20.23
CA VAL A 153 -6.71 5.72 -19.67
C VAL A 153 -6.62 7.21 -19.31
N THR A 154 -5.51 7.62 -18.68
CA THR A 154 -5.34 9.04 -18.31
C THR A 154 -5.26 9.92 -19.55
N ALA A 155 -4.51 9.52 -20.59
CA ALA A 155 -4.41 10.27 -21.84
C ALA A 155 -5.78 10.39 -22.53
N GLU A 156 -6.55 9.30 -22.63
CA GLU A 156 -7.89 9.33 -23.23
C GLU A 156 -8.82 10.31 -22.52
N ILE A 157 -8.91 10.23 -21.19
CA ILE A 157 -9.79 11.11 -20.41
C ILE A 157 -9.26 12.55 -20.45
N SER A 158 -7.94 12.76 -20.42
CA SER A 158 -7.34 14.08 -20.53
C SER A 158 -7.66 14.72 -21.88
N THR A 159 -7.61 13.96 -22.98
CA THR A 159 -8.04 14.42 -24.31
C THR A 159 -9.49 14.88 -24.29
N TRP A 160 -10.42 14.11 -23.71
CA TRP A 160 -11.81 14.54 -23.61
C TRP A 160 -11.97 15.82 -22.79
N VAL A 161 -11.23 15.97 -21.68
CA VAL A 161 -11.23 17.20 -20.88
C VAL A 161 -10.74 18.40 -21.68
N LEU A 162 -9.68 18.24 -22.48
CA LEU A 162 -9.13 19.30 -23.33
C LEU A 162 -10.09 19.68 -24.47
N GLN A 163 -10.73 18.70 -25.10
CA GLN A 163 -11.76 18.93 -26.12
C GLN A 163 -12.96 19.70 -25.54
N LEU A 164 -13.41 19.34 -24.34
CA LEU A 164 -14.46 20.08 -23.62
C LEU A 164 -14.04 21.51 -23.27
N ALA A 165 -12.74 21.76 -23.09
CA ALA A 165 -12.18 23.10 -22.91
C ALA A 165 -11.99 23.87 -24.23
N GLY A 166 -12.35 23.28 -25.38
CA GLY A 166 -12.29 23.92 -26.70
C GLY A 166 -10.94 23.77 -27.42
N LEU A 167 -10.05 22.92 -26.92
CA LEU A 167 -8.74 22.66 -27.55
C LEU A 167 -8.84 21.51 -28.56
N ALA A 168 -8.14 21.63 -29.69
CA ALA A 168 -7.97 20.57 -30.67
C ALA A 168 -7.01 19.51 -30.11
N ALA A 169 -7.56 18.52 -29.41
CA ALA A 169 -6.79 17.43 -28.80
C ALA A 169 -7.16 16.06 -29.39
N GLU A 170 -6.16 15.25 -29.71
CA GLU A 170 -6.32 13.85 -30.16
C GLU A 170 -5.34 12.93 -29.41
N ARG A 171 -5.80 11.76 -28.97
CA ARG A 171 -4.92 10.78 -28.31
C ARG A 171 -4.12 9.99 -29.36
N SER A 172 -2.80 9.97 -29.22
CA SER A 172 -1.90 9.12 -30.01
C SER A 172 -1.14 8.15 -29.10
N GLY A 173 -1.69 6.94 -28.89
CA GLY A 173 -1.10 5.97 -27.97
C GLY A 173 -1.16 6.46 -26.52
N THR A 174 0.00 6.66 -25.90
CA THR A 174 0.15 7.32 -24.59
C THR A 174 0.49 8.81 -24.70
N ALA A 175 0.64 9.35 -25.91
CA ALA A 175 0.84 10.77 -26.17
C ALA A 175 -0.48 11.45 -26.55
N MET A 176 -0.48 12.77 -26.58
CA MET A 176 -1.60 13.61 -27.01
C MET A 176 -1.10 14.63 -28.02
N LEU A 177 -1.76 14.73 -29.16
CA LEU A 177 -1.58 15.79 -30.13
C LEU A 177 -2.53 16.92 -29.73
N VAL A 178 -2.00 18.08 -29.33
CA VAL A 178 -2.79 19.23 -28.86
C VAL A 178 -2.37 20.45 -29.65
N GLU A 179 -3.31 21.07 -30.38
CA GLU A 179 -3.05 22.22 -31.26
C GLU A 179 -1.92 21.98 -32.26
N GLY A 180 -1.78 20.72 -32.73
CA GLY A 180 -0.73 20.30 -33.66
C GLY A 180 0.62 19.93 -33.02
N GLU A 181 0.77 20.10 -31.70
CA GLU A 181 1.97 19.72 -30.95
C GLU A 181 1.81 18.36 -30.27
N LEU A 182 2.80 17.48 -30.45
CA LEU A 182 2.76 16.13 -29.87
C LEU A 182 3.41 16.12 -28.49
N VAL A 183 2.60 15.95 -27.45
CA VAL A 183 3.03 15.91 -26.06
C VAL A 183 3.01 14.47 -25.53
N ILE A 184 4.15 13.98 -25.03
CA ILE A 184 4.31 12.60 -24.57
C ILE A 184 4.03 12.51 -23.07
N VAL A 185 3.16 11.56 -22.66
CA VAL A 185 2.94 11.25 -21.24
C VAL A 185 3.99 10.25 -20.76
N ASP A 186 5.01 10.76 -20.08
CA ASP A 186 6.11 9.97 -19.56
C ASP A 186 5.73 9.09 -18.36
N ALA A 187 6.64 8.18 -17.98
CA ALA A 187 6.45 7.26 -16.86
C ALA A 187 6.09 7.94 -15.51
N PRO A 188 6.63 9.13 -15.15
CA PRO A 188 6.22 9.85 -13.94
C PRO A 188 4.76 10.34 -13.96
N CYS A 189 4.13 10.41 -15.14
CA CYS A 189 2.74 10.85 -15.35
C CYS A 189 1.72 9.71 -15.36
N SER A 190 2.16 8.48 -15.06
CA SER A 190 1.28 7.31 -14.94
C SER A 190 0.32 7.36 -13.74
N GLY A 191 0.60 8.22 -12.75
CA GLY A 191 -0.17 8.30 -11.52
C GLY A 191 0.12 7.18 -10.51
N VAL A 192 1.06 6.26 -10.77
CA VAL A 192 1.34 5.13 -9.85
C VAL A 192 1.82 5.61 -8.47
N GLN A 193 2.67 6.65 -8.40
CA GLN A 193 3.05 7.24 -7.11
C GLN A 193 1.86 7.90 -6.40
N MET A 194 0.97 8.54 -7.15
CA MET A 194 -0.26 9.13 -6.60
C MET A 194 -1.21 8.05 -6.06
N VAL A 195 -1.35 6.92 -6.77
CA VAL A 195 -2.04 5.72 -6.29
C VAL A 195 -1.42 5.27 -4.98
N TRP A 196 -0.10 5.03 -4.96
CA TRP A 196 0.57 4.56 -3.74
C TRP A 196 0.32 5.50 -2.56
N MET A 197 0.49 6.81 -2.74
CA MET A 197 0.30 7.79 -1.67
C MET A 197 -1.15 7.86 -1.19
N ALA A 198 -2.12 7.84 -2.10
CA ALA A 198 -3.53 7.84 -1.75
C ALA A 198 -3.93 6.59 -0.96
N TYR A 199 -3.51 5.40 -1.39
CA TYR A 199 -3.79 4.16 -0.67
C TYR A 199 -3.02 4.08 0.66
N PHE A 200 -1.80 4.63 0.74
CA PHE A 200 -1.08 4.80 2.01
C PHE A 200 -1.87 5.70 2.97
N CYS A 201 -2.28 6.90 2.56
CA CYS A 201 -3.10 7.80 3.36
C CYS A 201 -4.40 7.12 3.80
N ALA A 202 -5.07 6.42 2.89
CA ALA A 202 -6.29 5.68 3.19
C ALA A 202 -6.08 4.63 4.29
N CYS A 203 -5.06 3.77 4.14
CA CYS A 203 -4.75 2.72 5.09
C CYS A 203 -4.29 3.30 6.43
N ALA A 204 -3.41 4.30 6.43
CA ALA A 204 -2.93 4.95 7.64
C ALA A 204 -4.09 5.60 8.42
N VAL A 205 -4.90 6.44 7.77
CA VAL A 205 -6.05 7.09 8.43
C VAL A 205 -7.03 6.04 8.94
N ALA A 206 -7.37 5.02 8.15
CA ALA A 206 -8.29 3.96 8.58
C ALA A 206 -7.74 3.17 9.78
N ALA A 207 -6.44 2.85 9.79
CA ALA A 207 -5.77 2.11 10.86
C ALA A 207 -5.73 2.89 12.18
N PHE A 208 -5.36 4.17 12.13
CA PHE A 208 -5.27 5.04 13.31
C PHE A 208 -6.64 5.55 13.78
N SER A 209 -7.61 5.67 12.88
CA SER A 209 -8.97 6.09 13.25
C SER A 209 -9.84 4.96 13.77
N GLY A 210 -9.46 3.70 13.55
CA GLY A 210 -10.26 2.52 13.89
C GLY A 210 -11.42 2.27 12.92
N LEU A 211 -11.30 2.71 11.66
CA LEU A 211 -12.35 2.57 10.65
C LEU A 211 -12.60 1.09 10.34
N ARG A 212 -13.87 0.66 10.39
CA ARG A 212 -14.27 -0.73 10.14
C ARG A 212 -13.92 -1.16 8.71
N ASP A 213 -13.48 -2.41 8.53
CA ASP A 213 -13.04 -2.95 7.22
C ASP A 213 -14.10 -2.76 6.12
N ARG A 214 -15.38 -3.02 6.43
CA ARG A 214 -16.50 -2.83 5.49
C ARG A 214 -16.64 -1.38 5.01
N ALA A 215 -16.40 -0.41 5.90
CA ALA A 215 -16.50 1.00 5.58
C ALA A 215 -15.29 1.45 4.76
N MET A 216 -14.09 0.92 5.06
CA MET A 216 -12.91 1.13 4.22
C MET A 216 -13.13 0.58 2.82
N LEU A 217 -13.55 -0.68 2.68
CA LEU A 217 -13.82 -1.32 1.38
C LEU A 217 -14.81 -0.54 0.53
N ALA A 218 -15.91 -0.07 1.13
CA ALA A 218 -16.91 0.74 0.43
C ALA A 218 -16.35 2.08 -0.08
N ARG A 219 -15.25 2.60 0.50
CA ARG A 219 -14.63 3.88 0.13
C ARG A 219 -13.45 3.74 -0.82
N LEU A 220 -12.86 2.56 -0.96
CA LEU A 220 -11.72 2.34 -1.87
C LEU A 220 -12.04 2.72 -3.33
N PRO A 221 -13.23 2.43 -3.90
CA PRO A 221 -13.56 2.89 -5.24
C PRO A 221 -13.50 4.41 -5.38
N LEU A 222 -13.99 5.15 -4.37
CA LEU A 222 -13.92 6.60 -4.36
C LEU A 222 -12.47 7.10 -4.27
N VAL A 223 -11.60 6.45 -3.50
CA VAL A 223 -10.16 6.75 -3.49
C VAL A 223 -9.56 6.56 -4.88
N GLY A 224 -9.88 5.47 -5.57
CA GLY A 224 -9.45 5.23 -6.95
C GLY A 224 -9.92 6.32 -7.92
N LEU A 225 -11.19 6.74 -7.80
CA LEU A 225 -11.74 7.83 -8.61
C LEU A 225 -11.06 9.17 -8.33
N LEU A 226 -10.77 9.49 -7.06
CA LEU A 226 -10.03 10.71 -6.69
C LEU A 226 -8.62 10.73 -7.28
N VAL A 227 -7.92 9.60 -7.24
CA VAL A 227 -6.60 9.46 -7.85
C VAL A 227 -6.67 9.62 -9.36
N LEU A 228 -7.62 8.96 -10.02
CA LEU A 228 -7.80 9.09 -11.46
C LEU A 228 -8.10 10.54 -11.86
N ALA A 229 -9.05 11.18 -11.17
CA ALA A 229 -9.41 12.57 -11.41
C ALA A 229 -8.21 13.52 -11.19
N GLY A 230 -7.45 13.32 -10.10
CA GLY A 230 -6.23 14.07 -9.85
C GLY A 230 -5.18 13.87 -10.95
N ASN A 231 -4.94 12.63 -11.38
CA ASN A 231 -3.96 12.35 -12.42
C ASN A 231 -4.37 12.92 -13.79
N VAL A 232 -5.67 12.86 -14.14
CA VAL A 232 -6.23 13.51 -15.33
C VAL A 232 -6.03 15.03 -15.25
N LEU A 233 -6.40 15.66 -14.13
CA LEU A 233 -6.22 17.09 -13.94
C LEU A 233 -4.75 17.50 -14.10
N ARG A 234 -3.83 16.76 -13.45
CA ARG A 234 -2.39 16.98 -13.57
C ARG A 234 -1.95 16.92 -15.04
N ASN A 235 -2.32 15.85 -15.75
CA ASN A 235 -1.89 15.67 -17.13
C ASN A 235 -2.51 16.71 -18.08
N SER A 236 -3.79 17.03 -17.95
CA SER A 236 -4.43 18.08 -18.75
C SER A 236 -3.76 19.45 -18.56
N VAL A 237 -3.41 19.82 -17.31
CA VAL A 237 -2.72 21.08 -17.03
C VAL A 237 -1.33 21.09 -17.65
N LEU A 238 -0.53 20.04 -17.43
CA LEU A 238 0.85 19.98 -17.93
C LEU A 238 0.91 19.97 -19.46
N VAL A 239 0.06 19.17 -20.10
CA VAL A 239 0.01 19.09 -21.57
C VAL A 239 -0.44 20.41 -22.19
N THR A 240 -1.39 21.11 -21.56
CA THR A 240 -1.78 22.45 -22.04
C THR A 240 -0.63 23.44 -21.93
N LEU A 241 0.15 23.38 -20.84
CA LEU A 241 1.31 24.25 -20.67
C LEU A 241 2.42 23.93 -21.68
N GLU A 242 2.70 22.65 -21.94
CA GLU A 242 3.68 22.22 -22.94
C GLU A 242 3.26 22.56 -24.37
N ALA A 243 1.96 22.47 -24.70
CA ALA A 243 1.46 22.89 -26.02
C ALA A 243 1.58 24.41 -26.25
N GLN A 244 1.54 25.23 -25.19
CA GLN A 244 1.67 26.70 -25.28
C GLN A 244 3.11 27.20 -25.16
N GLN A 245 3.99 26.44 -24.49
CA GLN A 245 5.38 26.79 -24.23
C GLN A 245 6.29 25.62 -24.55
N ALA A 246 7.18 25.79 -25.53
CA ALA A 246 8.06 24.75 -26.06
C ALA A 246 9.00 24.07 -25.03
N SER A 247 9.03 24.49 -23.76
CA SER A 247 9.60 23.70 -22.66
C SER A 247 9.03 24.12 -21.30
N VAL A 248 8.24 23.24 -20.68
CA VAL A 248 7.86 23.38 -19.27
C VAL A 248 9.05 22.96 -18.41
N SER A 249 9.46 23.82 -17.47
CA SER A 249 10.58 23.50 -16.59
C SER A 249 10.24 22.35 -15.62
N GLU A 250 11.24 21.57 -15.25
CA GLU A 250 11.09 20.46 -14.28
C GLU A 250 10.47 20.92 -12.95
N ALA A 251 10.78 22.16 -12.53
CA ALA A 251 10.21 22.75 -11.32
C ALA A 251 8.69 22.93 -11.42
N VAL A 252 8.17 23.33 -12.59
CA VAL A 252 6.73 23.46 -12.83
C VAL A 252 6.07 22.08 -12.86
N HIS A 253 6.70 21.10 -13.51
CA HIS A 253 6.22 19.71 -13.50
C HIS A 253 6.06 19.15 -12.08
N GLN A 254 7.08 19.32 -11.25
CA GLN A 254 7.07 18.88 -9.86
C GLN A 254 6.08 19.69 -9.02
N GLY A 255 6.00 21.01 -9.22
CA GLY A 255 5.10 21.89 -8.48
C GLY A 255 3.63 21.56 -8.70
N VAL A 256 3.20 21.43 -9.97
CA VAL A 256 1.82 21.02 -10.31
C VAL A 256 1.53 19.62 -9.76
N GLY A 257 2.47 18.69 -9.94
CA GLY A 257 2.35 17.34 -9.40
C GLY A 257 2.14 17.32 -7.88
N LEU A 258 2.92 18.11 -7.14
CA LEU A 258 2.83 18.21 -5.68
C LEU A 258 1.50 18.80 -5.22
N VAL A 259 1.05 19.90 -5.84
CA VAL A 259 -0.21 20.56 -5.48
C VAL A 259 -1.39 19.60 -5.67
N VAL A 260 -1.46 18.93 -6.82
CA VAL A 260 -2.53 17.97 -7.11
C VAL A 260 -2.44 16.77 -6.17
N LEU A 261 -1.24 16.26 -5.90
CA LEU A 261 -1.04 15.17 -4.95
C LEU A 261 -1.54 15.54 -3.54
N LEU A 262 -1.21 16.73 -3.05
CA LEU A 262 -1.68 17.23 -1.75
C LEU A 262 -3.21 17.34 -1.70
N ALA A 263 -3.83 17.84 -2.78
CA ALA A 263 -5.28 17.93 -2.88
C ALA A 263 -5.94 16.54 -2.84
N VAL A 264 -5.42 15.57 -3.60
CA VAL A 264 -5.92 14.18 -3.61
C VAL A 264 -5.74 13.54 -2.23
N CYS A 265 -4.58 13.68 -1.61
CA CYS A 265 -4.32 13.14 -0.27
C CYS A 265 -5.26 13.76 0.76
N GLY A 266 -5.47 15.08 0.72
CA GLY A 266 -6.43 15.78 1.58
C GLY A 266 -7.86 15.26 1.40
N ALA A 267 -8.31 15.07 0.16
CA ALA A 267 -9.61 14.51 -0.16
C ALA A 267 -9.76 13.07 0.36
N VAL A 268 -8.74 12.22 0.18
CA VAL A 268 -8.73 10.84 0.69
C VAL A 268 -8.81 10.82 2.22
N VAL A 269 -8.06 11.69 2.90
CA VAL A 269 -8.12 11.84 4.36
C VAL A 269 -9.53 12.24 4.79
N ALA A 270 -10.16 13.19 4.11
CA ALA A 270 -11.54 13.62 4.40
C ALA A 270 -12.55 12.47 4.21
N VAL A 271 -12.46 11.73 3.09
CA VAL A 271 -13.31 10.55 2.81
C VAL A 271 -13.14 9.48 3.89
N MET A 272 -11.92 9.23 4.36
CA MET A 272 -11.69 8.23 5.41
C MET A 272 -12.15 8.71 6.79
N ARG A 273 -12.02 10.01 7.11
CA ARG A 273 -12.45 10.59 8.38
C ARG A 273 -13.96 10.75 8.51
N GLY A 274 -14.66 11.13 7.43
CA GLY A 274 -16.12 11.36 7.40
C GLY A 274 -16.99 10.14 7.74
N GLY A 275 -16.38 9.02 8.14
CA GLY A 275 -17.09 7.87 8.70
C GLY A 275 -17.36 7.92 10.19
N ARG A 276 -16.66 8.78 10.94
CA ARG A 276 -16.90 8.93 12.37
C ARG A 276 -18.24 9.60 12.65
N ASP A 277 -18.68 10.51 11.78
CA ASP A 277 -19.88 11.33 11.99
C ASP A 277 -21.18 10.61 11.60
N ALA A 278 -21.11 9.47 10.92
CA ALA A 278 -22.29 8.70 10.51
C ALA A 278 -22.73 7.64 11.55
N GLN A 279 -22.05 7.54 12.70
CA GLN A 279 -22.35 6.55 13.76
C GLN A 279 -22.24 7.10 15.20
N ALA A 280 -22.26 8.43 15.37
CA ALA A 280 -22.62 9.06 16.64
C ALA A 280 -24.13 9.36 16.63
#